data_AF-A0A544TCB7-F1
#
_entry.id   AF-A0A544TCB7-F1
#
_cell.length_a   1.000
_cell.length_b   1.000
_cell.length_c   1.000
_cell.angle_alpha   90.00
_cell.angle_beta   90.00
_cell.angle_gamma   90.00
#
_symmetry.space_group_name_H-M   'P 1'
#
loop_
_entity.id
_entity.type
_entity.pdbx_description
1 polymer ?
#
loop_
_entity_poly.entity_id
_entity_poly.type
_entity_poly.pdbx_seq_one_letter_code
_entity_poly.pdbx_strand_id
1 'polypeptide(L)'
;MNLVRSTGNGMLGRWADVEERKRMHKRHNAGDAYRKQAEYFQPKIPTLSQIEELLLGNKERENDTPSSPKTNMLEIKGPSIPVQTIDGPTLEKTVELLEKVRSTALAPAEPTPEDLRVAASASAKIQRVNAQITLNTEANRQIALEIKQQLEDEASISNRSVSSDLSPPKMLQEDLQKKRLKEQAIAKYSYQVHLKRYGFADLEPSFFHIA
;
A
#
# COMPACT_ATOMS: atom_id res chain seq x y z
N MET A 1 -43.55 -35.81 41.08
CA MET A 1 -42.23 -35.53 41.69
C MET A 1 -41.65 -34.31 40.98
N ASN A 2 -41.60 -33.18 41.68
CA ASN A 2 -41.16 -31.90 41.12
C ASN A 2 -39.63 -31.83 41.16
N LEU A 3 -39.00 -31.69 39.98
CA LEU A 3 -37.55 -31.51 39.88
C LEU A 3 -37.20 -30.04 40.15
N VAL A 4 -36.81 -29.77 41.38
CA VAL A 4 -36.22 -28.51 41.83
C VAL A 4 -34.90 -28.30 41.11
N ARG A 5 -34.81 -27.30 40.21
CA ARG A 5 -33.54 -26.86 39.64
C ARG A 5 -32.81 -26.02 40.69
N SER A 6 -31.72 -26.58 41.22
CA SER A 6 -30.80 -25.94 42.16
C SER A 6 -30.24 -24.65 41.58
N THR A 7 -30.40 -23.55 42.33
CA THR A 7 -29.78 -22.26 42.08
C THR A 7 -28.30 -22.31 42.42
N GLY A 8 -27.44 -22.25 41.40
CA GLY A 8 -25.99 -22.20 41.57
C GLY A 8 -25.28 -21.80 40.29
N ASN A 9 -25.60 -20.60 39.76
CA ASN A 9 -24.87 -19.81 38.73
C ASN A 9 -25.77 -18.75 38.05
N GLY A 10 -26.71 -18.17 38.80
CA GLY A 10 -27.76 -17.29 38.23
C GLY A 10 -27.28 -15.91 37.76
N MET A 11 -26.08 -15.46 38.14
CA MET A 11 -25.51 -14.19 37.67
C MET A 11 -24.64 -14.39 36.42
N LEU A 12 -23.63 -15.28 36.44
CA LEU A 12 -22.74 -15.49 35.29
C LEU A 12 -23.48 -15.89 34.00
N GLY A 13 -24.55 -16.70 34.09
CA GLY A 13 -25.37 -17.05 32.92
C GLY A 13 -26.15 -15.87 32.34
N ARG A 14 -26.63 -14.94 33.19
CA ARG A 14 -27.31 -13.72 32.70
C ARG A 14 -26.33 -12.75 32.05
N TRP A 15 -25.11 -12.64 32.57
CA TRP A 15 -24.06 -11.83 31.96
C TRP A 15 -23.62 -12.40 30.61
N ALA A 16 -23.45 -13.72 30.51
CA ALA A 16 -23.14 -14.39 29.24
C ALA A 16 -24.26 -14.19 28.20
N ASP A 17 -25.52 -14.32 28.59
CA ASP A 17 -26.70 -14.10 27.72
C ASP A 17 -26.82 -12.63 27.28
N VAL A 18 -26.50 -11.66 28.15
CA VAL A 18 -26.43 -10.23 27.80
C VAL A 18 -25.27 -9.94 26.85
N GLU A 19 -24.11 -10.55 27.07
CA GLU A 19 -22.92 -10.42 26.21
C GLU A 19 -23.19 -10.99 24.81
N GLU A 20 -23.84 -12.15 24.73
CA GLU A 20 -24.22 -12.80 23.49
C GLU A 20 -25.25 -11.97 22.72
N ARG A 21 -26.27 -11.43 23.40
CA ARG A 21 -27.25 -10.50 22.81
C ARG A 21 -26.59 -9.22 22.29
N LYS A 22 -25.60 -8.67 22.99
CA LYS A 22 -24.81 -7.52 22.53
C LYS A 22 -23.98 -7.87 21.29
N ARG A 23 -23.33 -9.04 21.25
CA ARG A 23 -22.58 -9.52 20.08
C ARG A 23 -23.51 -9.76 18.89
N MET A 24 -24.71 -10.30 19.11
CA MET A 24 -25.72 -10.48 18.07
C MET A 24 -26.18 -9.15 17.48
N HIS A 25 -26.46 -8.14 18.33
CA HIS A 25 -26.79 -6.79 17.85
C HIS A 25 -25.65 -6.14 17.06
N LYS A 26 -24.40 -6.28 17.50
CA LYS A 26 -23.23 -5.77 16.77
C LYS A 26 -23.05 -6.46 15.41
N ARG A 27 -23.24 -7.78 15.35
CA ARG A 27 -23.19 -8.57 14.11
C ARG A 27 -24.30 -8.19 13.14
N HIS A 28 -25.52 -7.98 13.64
CA HIS A 28 -26.64 -7.55 12.82
C HIS A 28 -26.38 -6.16 12.21
N ASN A 29 -25.92 -5.22 13.01
CA ASN A 29 -25.63 -3.85 12.55
C ASN A 29 -24.46 -3.80 11.56
N ALA A 30 -23.39 -4.57 11.81
CA ALA A 30 -22.28 -4.70 10.87
C ALA A 30 -22.72 -5.39 9.56
N GLY A 31 -23.48 -6.49 9.66
CA GLY A 31 -23.99 -7.22 8.49
C GLY A 31 -24.90 -6.37 7.62
N ASP A 32 -25.78 -5.57 8.22
CA ASP A 32 -26.66 -4.65 7.51
C ASP A 32 -25.89 -3.49 6.86
N ALA A 33 -24.86 -2.96 7.53
CA ALA A 33 -23.97 -1.96 6.96
C ALA A 33 -23.21 -2.51 5.74
N TYR A 34 -22.67 -3.73 5.83
CA TYR A 34 -22.02 -4.40 4.71
C TYR A 34 -22.98 -4.68 3.56
N ARG A 35 -24.20 -5.14 3.84
CA ARG A 35 -25.21 -5.39 2.80
C ARG A 35 -25.60 -4.10 2.08
N LYS A 36 -25.87 -3.01 2.83
CA LYS A 36 -26.14 -1.71 2.23
C LYS A 36 -24.97 -1.23 1.36
N GLN A 37 -23.74 -1.33 1.87
CA GLN A 37 -22.56 -0.93 1.10
C GLN A 37 -22.38 -1.78 -0.16
N ALA A 38 -22.61 -3.09 -0.10
CA ALA A 38 -22.55 -3.96 -1.27
C ALA A 38 -23.62 -3.63 -2.33
N GLU A 39 -24.82 -3.20 -1.90
CA GLU A 39 -25.87 -2.71 -2.81
C GLU A 39 -25.49 -1.38 -3.47
N TYR A 40 -24.82 -0.48 -2.73
CA TYR A 40 -24.31 0.80 -3.27
C TYR A 40 -23.15 0.61 -4.25
N PHE A 41 -22.27 -0.38 -4.00
CA PHE A 41 -21.10 -0.66 -4.82
C PHE A 41 -21.31 -1.79 -5.82
N GLN A 42 -22.54 -1.99 -6.30
CA GLN A 42 -22.73 -2.88 -7.44
C GLN A 42 -22.13 -2.23 -8.69
N PRO A 43 -21.08 -2.81 -9.31
CA PRO A 43 -20.56 -2.30 -10.57
C PRO A 43 -21.63 -2.52 -11.63
N LYS A 44 -22.37 -1.46 -11.99
CA LYS A 44 -23.25 -1.47 -13.16
C LYS A 44 -22.36 -1.63 -14.38
N ILE A 45 -22.36 -2.83 -14.96
CA ILE A 45 -21.69 -3.08 -16.25
C ILE A 45 -22.48 -2.31 -17.30
N PRO A 46 -21.89 -1.33 -18.01
CA PRO A 46 -22.61 -0.55 -19.01
C PRO A 46 -23.08 -1.47 -20.14
N THR A 47 -24.31 -1.27 -20.61
CA THR A 47 -24.85 -2.01 -21.75
C THR A 47 -24.17 -1.56 -23.05
N LEU A 48 -24.14 -2.41 -24.07
CA LEU A 48 -23.45 -2.12 -25.35
C LEU A 48 -23.88 -0.78 -25.97
N SER A 49 -25.18 -0.46 -25.93
CA SER A 49 -25.71 0.83 -26.40
C SER A 49 -25.16 2.05 -25.66
N GLN A 50 -24.93 1.94 -24.35
CA GLN A 50 -24.36 3.02 -23.55
C GLN A 50 -22.88 3.21 -23.87
N ILE A 51 -22.16 2.13 -24.17
CA ILE A 51 -20.76 2.18 -24.58
C ILE A 51 -20.65 2.87 -25.95
N GLU A 52 -21.51 2.54 -26.91
CA GLU A 52 -21.55 3.19 -28.22
C GLU A 52 -21.79 4.71 -28.08
N GLU A 53 -22.74 5.12 -27.25
CA GLU A 53 -23.03 6.54 -26.99
C GLU A 53 -21.87 7.28 -26.29
N LEU A 54 -21.18 6.63 -25.34
CA LEU A 54 -19.99 7.18 -24.66
C LEU A 54 -18.80 7.32 -25.62
N LEU A 55 -18.63 6.37 -26.53
CA LEU A 55 -17.54 6.36 -27.51
C LEU A 55 -17.78 7.39 -28.63
N LEU A 56 -19.05 7.60 -28.99
CA LEU A 56 -19.48 8.65 -29.93
C LEU A 56 -19.52 10.05 -29.28
N GLY A 57 -19.35 10.16 -27.96
CA GLY A 57 -19.35 11.43 -27.23
C GLY A 57 -20.73 12.08 -27.10
N ASN A 58 -21.81 11.34 -27.35
CA ASN A 58 -23.18 11.85 -27.29
C ASN A 58 -23.73 11.91 -25.86
N LYS A 59 -23.05 11.27 -24.90
CA LYS A 59 -23.34 11.32 -23.47
C LYS A 59 -22.04 11.45 -22.69
N GLU A 60 -21.97 12.40 -21.77
CA GLU A 60 -20.89 12.46 -20.79
C GLU A 60 -21.12 11.39 -19.72
N ARG A 61 -20.04 10.85 -19.15
CA ARG A 61 -20.12 9.88 -18.05
C ARG A 61 -20.75 10.58 -16.84
N GLU A 62 -22.06 10.39 -16.64
CA GLU A 62 -22.75 10.85 -15.42
C GLU A 62 -22.14 10.13 -14.20
N ASN A 63 -21.26 10.85 -13.51
CA ASN A 63 -20.75 10.43 -12.21
C ASN A 63 -21.83 10.75 -11.17
N ASP A 64 -22.83 9.89 -11.07
CA ASP A 64 -23.74 9.85 -9.91
C ASP A 64 -22.99 9.28 -8.70
N THR A 65 -21.97 9.99 -8.23
CA THR A 65 -21.37 9.78 -6.92
C THR A 65 -21.96 10.81 -5.97
N PRO A 66 -22.85 10.43 -5.03
CA PRO A 66 -23.14 11.30 -3.91
C PRO A 66 -21.86 11.41 -3.07
N SER A 67 -21.36 12.63 -2.98
CA SER A 67 -20.35 13.10 -2.02
C SER A 67 -20.43 12.35 -0.68
N SER A 68 -19.51 11.42 -0.44
CA SER A 68 -19.27 10.80 0.87
C SER A 68 -18.05 11.42 1.54
N PRO A 69 -18.05 11.58 2.89
CA PRO A 69 -16.99 12.25 3.62
C PRO A 69 -15.69 11.44 3.57
N LYS A 70 -14.57 12.16 3.48
CA LYS A 70 -13.20 11.65 3.58
C LYS A 70 -13.07 10.75 4.82
N THR A 71 -13.09 9.45 4.59
CA THR A 71 -12.79 8.45 5.62
C THR A 71 -11.58 7.69 5.12
N ASN A 72 -10.48 7.84 5.85
CA ASN A 72 -9.18 7.25 5.59
C ASN A 72 -9.32 5.73 5.39
N MET A 73 -9.37 5.28 4.14
CA MET A 73 -9.17 3.87 3.81
C MET A 73 -7.68 3.61 3.72
N LEU A 74 -7.19 2.71 4.57
CA LEU A 74 -5.86 2.12 4.50
C LEU A 74 -5.65 1.53 3.09
N GLU A 75 -4.85 2.22 2.27
CA GLU A 75 -4.15 1.59 1.16
C GLU A 75 -3.15 0.59 1.75
N ILE A 76 -3.44 -0.70 1.62
CA ILE A 76 -2.42 -1.75 1.78
C ILE A 76 -1.53 -1.65 0.54
N LYS A 77 -0.58 -0.72 0.58
CA LYS A 77 0.61 -0.79 -0.27
C LYS A 77 1.52 -1.82 0.41
N GLY A 78 1.77 -2.94 -0.27
CA GLY A 78 2.90 -3.82 0.08
C GLY A 78 4.20 -3.01 0.13
N PRO A 79 5.36 -3.61 0.46
CA PRO A 79 6.61 -2.86 0.57
C PRO A 79 6.99 -2.29 -0.81
N SER A 80 6.45 -1.12 -1.14
CA SER A 80 6.94 -0.28 -2.19
C SER A 80 8.24 0.25 -1.63
N ILE A 81 9.31 -0.45 -1.98
CA ILE A 81 10.61 0.17 -2.21
C ILE A 81 10.28 1.54 -2.79
N PRO A 82 10.71 2.66 -2.17
CA PRO A 82 10.44 3.96 -2.73
C PRO A 82 10.93 3.88 -4.17
N VAL A 83 9.98 3.92 -5.09
CA VAL A 83 10.26 4.06 -6.51
C VAL A 83 10.91 5.42 -6.57
N GLN A 84 12.24 5.45 -6.40
CA GLN A 84 13.05 6.53 -6.91
C GLN A 84 12.58 6.66 -8.34
N THR A 85 11.91 7.78 -8.59
CA THR A 85 11.30 8.11 -9.85
C THR A 85 12.33 7.90 -10.94
N ILE A 86 12.19 6.79 -11.65
CA ILE A 86 12.89 6.51 -12.89
C ILE A 86 12.39 7.60 -13.85
N ASP A 87 13.30 8.48 -14.27
CA ASP A 87 13.12 9.50 -15.32
C ASP A 87 12.23 10.74 -15.07
N GLY A 88 12.19 11.27 -13.85
CA GLY A 88 11.79 12.67 -13.61
C GLY A 88 12.98 13.57 -13.25
N PRO A 89 13.02 14.87 -13.64
CA PRO A 89 13.97 15.80 -13.05
C PRO A 89 13.68 15.88 -11.55
N THR A 90 14.62 15.42 -10.72
CA THR A 90 14.46 15.50 -9.27
C THR A 90 14.40 16.97 -8.83
N LEU A 91 13.87 17.24 -7.63
CA LEU A 91 13.74 18.60 -7.12
C LEU A 91 15.12 19.29 -7.06
N GLU A 92 16.18 18.53 -6.76
CA GLU A 92 17.56 18.99 -6.72
C GLU A 92 18.07 19.39 -8.10
N LYS A 93 17.85 18.55 -9.13
CA LYS A 93 18.19 18.89 -10.53
C LYS A 93 17.42 20.12 -11.02
N THR A 94 16.20 20.30 -10.53
CA THR A 94 15.39 21.48 -10.84
C THR A 94 15.98 22.75 -10.24
N VAL A 95 16.50 22.70 -9.00
CA VAL A 95 17.23 23.82 -8.39
C VAL A 95 18.47 24.14 -9.21
N GLU A 96 19.28 23.13 -9.55
CA GLU A 96 20.49 23.30 -10.36
C GLU A 96 20.20 24.01 -11.71
N LEU A 97 19.13 23.59 -12.39
CA LEU A 97 18.71 24.23 -13.64
C LEU A 97 18.29 25.69 -13.42
N LEU A 98 17.52 25.99 -12.37
CA LEU A 98 17.09 27.35 -12.06
C LEU A 98 18.25 28.25 -11.63
N GLU A 99 19.25 27.69 -10.93
CA GLU A 99 20.47 28.40 -10.58
C GLU A 99 21.30 28.73 -11.81
N LYS A 100 21.38 27.80 -12.78
CA LYS A 100 21.99 28.06 -14.08
C LYS A 100 21.27 29.18 -14.83
N VAL A 101 19.93 29.16 -14.87
CA VAL A 101 19.13 30.23 -15.50
C VAL A 101 19.38 31.58 -14.81
N ARG A 102 19.42 31.59 -13.46
CA ARG A 102 19.73 32.79 -12.67
C ARG A 102 21.12 33.33 -12.98
N SER A 103 22.15 32.47 -13.02
CA SER A 103 23.52 32.89 -13.27
C SER A 103 23.73 33.35 -14.71
N THR A 104 23.09 32.70 -15.70
CA THR A 104 23.17 33.15 -17.10
C THR A 104 22.50 34.50 -17.31
N ALA A 105 21.38 34.77 -16.64
CA ALA A 105 20.70 36.05 -16.71
C ALA A 105 21.51 37.19 -16.04
N LEU A 106 22.31 36.88 -15.02
CA LEU A 106 23.14 37.86 -14.31
C LEU A 106 24.58 37.95 -14.83
N ALA A 107 24.97 37.11 -15.79
CA ALA A 107 26.33 37.07 -16.34
C ALA A 107 26.73 38.30 -17.18
N PRO A 108 25.84 38.97 -17.94
CA PRO A 108 26.21 40.17 -18.71
C PRO A 108 26.66 41.33 -17.81
N ALA A 109 27.67 42.09 -18.25
CA ALA A 109 28.20 43.24 -17.51
C ALA A 109 27.16 44.35 -17.29
N GLU A 110 26.19 44.48 -18.19
CA GLU A 110 24.99 45.31 -18.03
C GLU A 110 23.75 44.43 -18.29
N PRO A 111 23.15 43.83 -17.25
CA PRO A 111 21.99 42.95 -17.42
C PRO A 111 20.78 43.75 -17.88
N THR A 112 20.04 43.22 -18.86
CA THR A 112 18.84 43.89 -19.36
C THR A 112 17.71 43.82 -18.30
N PRO A 113 16.72 44.74 -18.33
CA PRO A 113 15.59 44.67 -17.40
C PRO A 113 14.79 43.36 -17.55
N GLU A 114 14.81 42.72 -18.71
CA GLU A 114 14.22 41.40 -18.92
C GLU A 114 15.02 40.30 -18.20
N ASP A 115 16.35 40.34 -18.28
CA ASP A 115 17.23 39.41 -17.57
C ASP A 115 17.05 39.49 -16.05
N LEU A 116 16.87 40.71 -15.51
CA LEU A 116 16.58 40.90 -14.10
C LEU A 116 15.25 40.26 -13.68
N ARG A 117 14.22 40.33 -14.54
CA ARG A 117 12.92 39.69 -14.28
C ARG A 117 13.04 38.17 -14.34
N VAL A 118 13.78 37.63 -15.31
CA VAL A 118 14.06 36.20 -15.42
C VAL A 118 14.81 35.71 -14.18
N ALA A 119 15.87 36.41 -13.75
CA ALA A 119 16.63 36.08 -12.54
C ALA A 119 15.77 36.13 -11.26
N ALA A 120 14.90 37.14 -11.13
CA ALA A 120 13.96 37.25 -10.01
C ALA A 120 12.94 36.10 -10.00
N SER A 121 12.40 35.75 -11.18
CA SER A 121 11.45 34.63 -11.32
C SER A 121 12.10 33.28 -10.97
N ALA A 122 13.34 33.05 -11.43
CA ALA A 122 14.12 31.86 -11.12
C ALA A 122 14.39 31.77 -9.61
N SER A 123 14.76 32.90 -8.98
CA SER A 123 14.99 32.97 -7.53
C SER A 123 13.72 32.64 -6.72
N ALA A 124 12.57 33.18 -7.11
CA ALA A 124 11.29 32.86 -6.47
C ALA A 124 10.89 31.39 -6.67
N LYS A 125 11.27 30.77 -7.79
CA LYS A 125 11.01 29.35 -8.04
C LYS A 125 11.94 28.46 -7.22
N ILE A 126 13.22 28.81 -7.10
CA ILE A 126 14.20 28.12 -6.24
C ILE A 126 13.70 28.06 -4.80
N GLN A 127 13.21 29.19 -4.25
CA GLN A 127 12.67 29.21 -2.89
C GLN A 127 11.51 28.22 -2.68
N ARG A 128 10.58 28.14 -3.65
CA ARG A 128 9.46 27.18 -3.58
C ARG A 128 9.93 25.74 -3.65
N VAL A 129 10.87 25.44 -4.55
CA VAL A 129 11.43 24.08 -4.69
C VAL A 129 12.20 23.68 -3.44
N ASN A 130 13.01 24.57 -2.86
CA ASN A 130 13.71 24.32 -1.61
C ASN A 130 12.75 24.05 -0.45
N ALA A 131 11.66 24.81 -0.33
CA ALA A 131 10.62 24.54 0.66
C ALA A 131 10.00 23.14 0.48
N GLN A 132 9.78 22.73 -0.77
CA GLN A 132 9.26 21.40 -1.09
C GLN A 132 10.27 20.28 -0.75
N ILE A 133 11.56 20.50 -0.99
CA ILE A 133 12.63 19.59 -0.57
C ILE A 133 12.61 19.43 0.96
N THR A 134 12.58 20.53 1.70
CA THR A 134 12.53 20.49 3.18
C THR A 134 11.34 19.67 3.67
N LEU A 135 10.13 19.95 3.15
CA LEU A 135 8.93 19.18 3.52
C LEU A 135 9.06 17.69 3.20
N ASN A 136 9.62 17.35 2.03
CA ASN A 136 9.82 15.96 1.63
C ASN A 136 10.84 15.26 2.57
N THR A 137 11.94 15.93 2.89
CA THR A 137 12.96 15.39 3.81
C THR A 137 12.40 15.18 5.23
N GLU A 138 11.57 16.10 5.72
CA GLU A 138 10.89 15.97 7.01
C GLU A 138 9.88 14.83 7.01
N ALA A 139 9.08 14.69 5.96
CA ALA A 139 8.13 13.59 5.81
C ALA A 139 8.85 12.23 5.81
N ASN A 140 9.93 12.10 5.04
CA ASN A 140 10.73 10.86 5.00
C ASN A 140 11.36 10.55 6.36
N ARG A 141 11.79 11.57 7.10
CA ARG A 141 12.30 11.41 8.46
C ARG A 141 11.22 10.92 9.42
N GLN A 142 10.00 11.46 9.34
CA GLN A 142 8.88 11.01 10.16
C GLN A 142 8.53 9.55 9.87
N ILE A 143 8.45 9.18 8.60
CA ILE A 143 8.22 7.78 8.18
C ILE A 143 9.28 6.86 8.77
N ALA A 144 10.57 7.24 8.68
CA ALA A 144 11.65 6.42 9.22
C ALA A 144 11.57 6.26 10.75
N LEU A 145 11.16 7.32 11.47
CA LEU A 145 10.97 7.26 12.92
C LEU A 145 9.79 6.36 13.30
N GLU A 146 8.68 6.45 12.58
CA GLU A 146 7.50 5.63 12.82
C GLU A 146 7.77 4.15 12.54
N ILE A 147 8.46 3.84 11.44
CA ILE A 147 8.92 2.46 11.14
C ILE A 147 9.78 1.92 12.28
N LYS A 148 10.69 2.75 12.81
CA LYS A 148 11.54 2.34 13.93
C LYS A 148 10.71 2.06 15.19
N GLN A 149 9.74 2.91 15.51
CA GLN A 149 8.83 2.71 16.63
C GLN A 149 8.01 1.43 16.47
N GLN A 150 7.45 1.18 15.28
CA GLN A 150 6.72 -0.05 14.99
C GLN A 150 7.58 -1.30 15.19
N LEU A 151 8.84 -1.29 14.75
CA LEU A 151 9.77 -2.40 14.98
C LEU A 151 10.09 -2.60 16.47
N GLU A 152 10.24 -1.52 17.24
CA GLU A 152 10.46 -1.58 18.69
C GLU A 152 9.22 -2.13 19.43
N ASP A 153 8.02 -1.73 19.01
CA ASP A 153 6.75 -2.25 19.55
C ASP A 153 6.55 -3.73 19.19
N GLU A 154 6.83 -4.13 17.94
CA GLU A 154 6.79 -5.53 17.51
C GLU A 154 7.79 -6.39 18.30
N ALA A 155 9.02 -5.90 18.52
CA ALA A 155 10.00 -6.59 19.35
C ALA A 155 9.55 -6.70 20.82
N SER A 156 8.90 -5.67 21.35
CA SER A 156 8.36 -5.66 22.72
C SER A 156 7.19 -6.62 22.89
N ILE A 157 6.30 -6.73 21.90
CA ILE A 157 5.20 -7.70 21.88
C ILE A 157 5.74 -9.13 21.70
N SER A 158 6.80 -9.31 20.89
CA SER A 158 7.48 -10.60 20.74
C SER A 158 8.12 -11.06 22.05
N ASN A 159 8.69 -10.15 22.85
CA ASN A 159 9.27 -10.49 24.15
C ASN A 159 8.21 -10.73 25.25
N ARG A 160 7.01 -10.14 25.14
CA ARG A 160 5.89 -10.35 26.08
C ARG A 160 5.07 -11.62 25.79
N SER A 161 5.12 -12.13 24.57
CA SER A 161 4.36 -13.32 24.14
C SER A 161 5.06 -14.66 24.41
N VAL A 162 6.30 -14.66 24.92
CA VAL A 162 7.00 -15.89 25.35
C VAL A 162 6.68 -16.34 26.78
N SER A 163 5.79 -15.64 27.50
CA SER A 163 5.32 -16.05 28.83
C SER A 163 3.84 -16.35 28.84
N SER A 164 3.39 -17.33 28.05
CA SER A 164 2.20 -18.16 28.30
C SER A 164 2.18 -19.28 27.27
N ASP A 165 1.95 -20.50 27.74
CA ASP A 165 1.77 -21.73 26.97
C ASP A 165 3.04 -22.40 26.41
N LEU A 166 3.64 -23.18 27.32
CA LEU A 166 4.42 -24.38 27.00
C LEU A 166 3.60 -25.30 26.06
N SER A 167 3.85 -25.20 24.76
CA SER A 167 3.57 -26.28 23.79
C SER A 167 4.84 -26.53 22.94
N PRO A 168 5.13 -27.79 22.54
CA PRO A 168 6.46 -28.24 22.13
C PRO A 168 6.91 -27.72 20.73
N PRO A 169 8.22 -27.77 20.42
CA PRO A 169 8.93 -27.01 19.37
C PRO A 169 8.66 -27.41 17.91
N LYS A 170 7.44 -27.82 17.55
CA LYS A 170 7.12 -28.26 16.18
C LYS A 170 7.01 -27.08 15.19
N MET A 171 6.47 -25.94 15.61
CA MET A 171 6.32 -24.78 14.70
C MET A 171 7.65 -24.18 14.23
N LEU A 172 8.66 -24.08 15.10
CA LEU A 172 9.97 -23.55 14.73
C LEU A 172 10.68 -24.43 13.68
N GLN A 173 10.47 -25.74 13.73
CA GLN A 173 11.08 -26.67 12.77
C GLN A 173 10.43 -26.56 11.39
N GLU A 174 9.11 -26.39 11.33
CA GLU A 174 8.39 -26.15 10.07
C GLU A 174 8.80 -24.84 9.40
N ASP A 175 8.98 -23.78 10.18
CA ASP A 175 9.40 -22.49 9.65
C ASP A 175 10.84 -22.52 9.12
N LEU A 176 11.74 -23.25 9.79
CA LEU A 176 13.10 -23.48 9.29
C LEU A 176 13.11 -24.33 8.01
N GLN A 177 12.25 -25.35 7.93
CA GLN A 177 12.10 -26.16 6.72
C GLN A 177 11.54 -25.33 5.56
N LYS A 178 10.50 -24.52 5.79
CA LYS A 178 9.94 -23.60 4.79
C LYS A 178 10.98 -22.59 4.30
N LYS A 179 11.81 -22.04 5.19
CA LYS A 179 12.91 -21.14 4.81
C LYS A 179 13.92 -21.84 3.90
N ARG A 180 14.37 -23.05 4.26
CA ARG A 180 15.29 -23.85 3.43
C ARG A 180 14.71 -24.15 2.05
N LEU A 181 13.43 -24.52 1.97
CA LEU A 181 12.76 -24.80 0.69
C LEU A 181 12.66 -23.56 -0.19
N LYS A 182 12.35 -22.39 0.40
CA LYS A 182 12.32 -21.12 -0.33
C LYS A 182 13.69 -20.75 -0.88
N GLU A 183 14.74 -20.89 -0.07
CA GLU A 183 16.12 -20.61 -0.49
C GLU A 183 16.55 -21.54 -1.64
N GLN A 184 16.23 -22.83 -1.54
CA GLN A 184 16.46 -23.78 -2.64
C GLN A 184 15.70 -23.41 -3.92
N ALA A 185 14.44 -22.95 -3.80
CA ALA A 185 13.66 -22.52 -4.95
C ALA A 185 14.26 -21.27 -5.61
N ILE A 186 14.70 -20.29 -4.81
CA ILE A 186 15.37 -19.08 -5.30
C ILE A 186 16.66 -19.45 -6.03
N ALA A 187 17.49 -20.32 -5.47
CA ALA A 187 18.74 -20.76 -6.08
C ALA A 187 18.53 -21.50 -7.42
N LYS A 188 17.53 -22.39 -7.48
CA LYS A 188 17.17 -23.09 -8.73
C LYS A 188 16.67 -22.13 -9.79
N TYR A 189 15.78 -21.21 -9.41
CA TYR A 189 15.22 -20.23 -10.33
C TYR A 189 16.29 -19.28 -10.86
N SER A 190 17.15 -18.75 -9.99
CA SER A 190 18.23 -17.86 -10.40
C SER A 190 19.22 -18.55 -11.34
N TYR A 191 19.52 -19.82 -11.09
CA TYR A 191 20.33 -20.65 -11.99
C TYR A 191 19.65 -20.87 -13.35
N GLN A 192 18.35 -21.21 -13.38
CA GLN A 192 17.62 -21.38 -14.64
C GLN A 192 17.56 -20.07 -15.44
N VAL A 193 17.32 -18.94 -14.78
CA VAL A 193 17.36 -17.61 -15.43
C VAL A 193 18.75 -17.30 -15.99
N HIS A 194 19.81 -17.63 -15.24
CA HIS A 194 21.18 -17.47 -15.69
C HIS A 194 21.42 -18.31 -16.96
N LEU A 195 21.10 -19.60 -16.95
CA LEU A 195 21.22 -20.48 -18.12
C LEU A 195 20.44 -19.97 -19.33
N LYS A 196 19.18 -19.53 -19.15
CA LYS A 196 18.37 -18.95 -20.22
C LYS A 196 18.99 -17.70 -20.83
N ARG A 197 19.64 -16.84 -20.03
CA ARG A 197 20.37 -15.67 -20.54
C ARG A 197 21.56 -16.05 -21.43
N TYR A 198 22.21 -17.18 -21.17
CA TYR A 198 23.30 -17.70 -22.01
C TYR A 198 22.81 -18.60 -23.16
N GLY A 199 21.51 -18.59 -23.46
CA GLY A 199 20.94 -19.30 -24.61
C GLY A 199 20.68 -20.78 -24.39
N PHE A 200 20.80 -21.29 -23.15
CA PHE A 200 20.35 -22.64 -22.82
C PHE A 200 18.82 -22.65 -22.72
N ALA A 201 18.17 -23.26 -23.70
CA ALA A 201 16.74 -23.53 -23.67
C ALA A 201 16.47 -24.92 -23.08
N ASP A 202 15.43 -25.04 -22.27
CA ASP A 202 14.95 -26.33 -21.77
C ASP A 202 14.51 -27.16 -23.00
N LEU A 203 15.19 -28.27 -23.29
CA LEU A 203 14.75 -29.23 -24.31
C LEU A 203 13.44 -29.84 -23.81
N GLU A 204 12.31 -29.39 -24.37
CA GLU A 204 11.05 -30.09 -24.17
C GLU A 204 11.23 -31.54 -24.68
N PRO A 205 10.84 -32.57 -23.91
CA PRO A 205 10.87 -33.92 -24.43
C PRO A 205 9.87 -34.02 -25.59
N SER A 206 10.38 -34.06 -26.82
CA SER A 206 9.57 -34.26 -28.02
C SER A 206 9.08 -35.71 -28.06
N PHE A 207 7.92 -35.99 -27.47
CA PHE A 207 7.31 -37.32 -27.46
C PHE A 207 6.64 -37.73 -28.78
N PHE A 208 6.86 -37.00 -29.86
CA PHE A 208 6.37 -37.38 -31.17
C PHE A 208 7.54 -37.34 -32.14
N HIS A 209 7.77 -38.46 -32.82
CA HIS A 209 8.20 -38.68 -34.21
C HIS A 209 8.65 -40.15 -34.32
N ILE A 210 7.68 -41.07 -34.18
CA ILE A 210 7.80 -42.44 -34.71
C ILE A 210 6.85 -42.45 -35.91
N ALA A 211 7.43 -42.45 -37.11
CA ALA A 211 6.76 -42.72 -38.37
C ALA A 211 7.03 -44.18 -38.76
#